data_AF-A0A2P2L0C0-F1
#
_entry.id   AF-A0A2P2L0C0-F1
#
_cell.length_a   1.000
_cell.length_b   1.000
_cell.length_c   1.000
_cell.angle_alpha   90.00
_cell.angle_beta   90.00
_cell.angle_gamma   90.00
#
_symmetry.space_group_name_H-M   'P 1'
#
loop_
_entity.id
_entity.type
_entity.pdbx_description
1 polymer ?
#
loop_
_entity_poly.entity_id
_entity_poly.type
_entity_poly.pdbx_seq_one_letter_code
_entity_poly.pdbx_strand_id
1 'polypeptide(L)'
;MGKKKSKSSRKGKKEWRANISSQDMDDFIEKSTKDALSGGSLSHLPNDSLFFLDTSKDLSVKRKIEKHREKVLRCDSLLQRNPFVRAVPSSSLKKSKTKKHKKLPHPKDASEDAPVSDHSGLVDLWENEGECDKKTTKISKPSVIPAVEVEPPGCSFNPSFEAHQDSLAQAVAEEMHKVYQNELGPQTVPLMVPGKPIDEEDMYFLEADNGTDDDVNEENQEDDTAYEKRPKKEKRVNRVELNRRARLKGQQRKEAEAKKKEEVSKEIDCLPNIIQEIAKEDEEKSRKQIRRVVVKNEKLKARPPRLGKHKYACFM
;
A
#
# COMPACT_ATOMS: atom_id res chain seq x y z
N MET A 1 23.42 5.43 42.71
CA MET A 1 23.18 4.58 43.91
C MET A 1 23.58 3.13 43.62
N GLY A 2 24.86 2.80 43.71
CA GLY A 2 25.33 1.42 43.53
C GLY A 2 25.09 0.63 44.82
N LYS A 3 24.21 -0.39 44.78
CA LYS A 3 24.06 -1.31 45.91
C LYS A 3 25.41 -1.98 46.19
N LYS A 4 25.98 -1.78 47.38
CA LYS A 4 27.19 -2.49 47.80
C LYS A 4 26.88 -3.99 47.82
N LYS A 5 27.49 -4.76 46.91
CA LYS A 5 27.37 -6.23 46.89
C LYS A 5 27.81 -6.76 48.26
N SER A 6 26.97 -7.58 48.89
CA SER A 6 27.31 -8.20 50.18
C SER A 6 28.57 -9.05 50.01
N LYS A 7 29.48 -9.01 51.00
CA LYS A 7 30.72 -9.79 50.94
C LYS A 7 30.38 -11.25 51.23
N SER A 8 30.17 -12.07 50.21
CA SER A 8 30.02 -13.52 50.37
C SER A 8 31.36 -14.19 50.66
N SER A 9 31.32 -15.31 51.39
CA SER A 9 32.50 -16.10 51.75
C SER A 9 33.24 -16.59 50.49
N ARG A 10 34.57 -16.63 50.56
CA ARG A 10 35.44 -17.07 49.46
C ARG A 10 36.32 -18.25 49.89
N LYS A 11 35.91 -18.98 50.93
CA LYS A 11 36.74 -20.03 51.53
C LYS A 11 36.48 -21.36 50.82
N GLY A 12 37.31 -21.62 49.81
CA GLY A 12 37.33 -22.88 49.07
C GLY A 12 36.91 -22.72 47.60
N LYS A 13 37.26 -23.73 46.79
CA LYS A 13 37.14 -23.69 45.32
C LYS A 13 35.69 -23.56 44.82
N LYS A 14 34.71 -24.09 45.56
CA LYS A 14 33.29 -24.06 45.18
C LYS A 14 32.68 -22.68 45.39
N GLU A 15 32.99 -22.03 46.52
CA GLU A 15 32.56 -20.66 46.81
C GLU A 15 33.25 -19.64 45.91
N TRP A 16 34.54 -19.85 45.58
CA TRP A 16 35.30 -18.99 44.69
C TRP A 16 34.66 -18.91 43.29
N ARG A 17 34.26 -20.06 42.73
CA ARG A 17 33.56 -20.10 41.42
C ARG A 17 32.16 -19.50 41.43
N ALA A 18 31.45 -19.59 42.55
CA ALA A 18 30.08 -19.07 42.65
C ALA A 18 30.02 -17.55 42.92
N ASN A 19 31.01 -17.01 43.63
CA ASN A 19 31.00 -15.63 44.11
C ASN A 19 31.89 -14.66 43.31
N ILE A 20 32.73 -15.16 42.41
CA ILE A 20 33.51 -14.35 41.47
C ILE A 20 32.86 -14.50 40.10
N SER A 21 32.17 -13.45 39.68
CA SER A 21 31.55 -13.41 38.37
C SER A 21 32.59 -13.08 37.30
N SER A 22 32.69 -13.91 36.25
CA SER A 22 33.42 -13.57 35.02
C SER A 22 32.64 -12.62 34.11
N GLN A 23 31.36 -12.36 34.42
CA GLN A 23 30.45 -11.63 33.54
C GLN A 23 30.97 -10.24 33.15
N ASP A 24 31.74 -9.57 34.00
CA ASP A 24 32.30 -8.25 33.66
C ASP A 24 33.37 -8.35 32.55
N MET A 25 34.16 -9.42 32.57
CA MET A 25 35.14 -9.72 31.52
C MET A 25 34.42 -10.18 30.24
N ASP A 26 33.42 -11.04 30.37
CA ASP A 26 32.64 -11.55 29.24
C ASP A 26 31.87 -10.38 28.56
N ASP A 27 31.25 -9.50 29.34
CA ASP A 27 30.57 -8.29 28.88
C ASP A 27 31.53 -7.32 28.19
N PHE A 28 32.77 -7.19 28.69
CA PHE A 28 33.79 -6.35 28.07
C PHE A 28 34.23 -6.91 26.71
N ILE A 29 34.44 -8.23 26.62
CA ILE A 29 34.78 -8.91 25.36
C ILE A 29 33.63 -8.81 24.36
N GLU A 30 32.39 -9.00 24.80
CA GLU A 30 31.22 -8.84 23.93
C GLU A 30 31.08 -7.40 23.41
N LYS A 31 31.26 -6.41 24.28
CA LYS A 31 31.22 -4.99 23.89
C LYS A 31 32.36 -4.66 22.93
N SER A 32 33.58 -5.10 23.19
CA SER A 32 34.72 -4.85 22.30
C SER A 32 34.53 -5.51 20.92
N THR A 33 33.93 -6.69 20.88
CA THR A 33 33.62 -7.40 19.63
C THR A 33 32.53 -6.65 18.85
N LYS A 34 31.48 -6.16 19.53
CA LYS A 34 30.41 -5.36 18.91
C LYS A 34 30.94 -4.02 18.40
N ASP A 35 31.77 -3.33 19.19
CA ASP A 35 32.39 -2.07 18.79
C ASP A 35 33.31 -2.28 17.57
N ALA A 36 34.08 -3.38 17.51
CA ALA A 36 34.91 -3.70 16.36
C ALA A 36 34.08 -3.97 15.08
N LEU A 37 32.93 -4.64 15.20
CA LEU A 37 32.02 -4.89 14.08
C LEU A 37 31.27 -3.62 13.65
N SER A 38 30.97 -2.72 14.58
CA SER A 38 30.18 -1.50 14.34
C SER A 38 31.03 -0.26 13.98
N GLY A 39 32.35 -0.42 13.83
CA GLY A 39 33.26 0.65 13.39
C GLY A 39 33.85 1.52 14.51
N GLY A 40 33.76 1.10 15.77
CA GLY A 40 34.35 1.79 16.92
C GLY A 40 33.35 2.13 18.03
N SER A 41 33.86 2.69 19.13
CA SER A 41 33.03 3.04 20.29
C SER A 41 32.35 4.40 20.10
N LEU A 42 31.02 4.41 20.04
CA LEU A 42 30.21 5.62 19.82
C LEU A 42 30.37 6.67 20.92
N SER A 43 30.87 6.30 22.11
CA SER A 43 31.10 7.24 23.22
C SER A 43 32.21 8.26 22.97
N HIS A 44 33.09 8.00 22.00
CA HIS A 44 34.20 8.90 21.68
C HIS A 44 33.82 9.96 20.62
N LEU A 45 32.73 9.78 19.88
CA LEU A 45 32.32 10.71 18.84
C LEU A 45 31.51 11.87 19.45
N PRO A 46 31.69 13.11 18.95
CA PRO A 46 30.85 14.23 19.36
C PRO A 46 29.40 14.01 18.93
N ASN A 47 28.46 14.46 19.75
CA ASN A 47 27.02 14.30 19.49
C ASN A 47 26.59 14.92 18.15
N ASP A 48 27.25 16.00 17.72
CA ASP A 48 26.97 16.69 16.46
C ASP A 48 27.28 15.84 15.22
N SER A 49 28.17 14.84 15.35
CA SER A 49 28.45 13.86 14.28
C SER A 49 27.52 12.66 14.34
N LEU A 50 26.99 12.33 15.52
CA LEU A 50 26.09 11.19 15.72
C LEU A 50 24.65 11.51 15.34
N PHE A 51 24.22 12.76 15.53
CA PHE A 51 22.84 13.17 15.36
C PHE A 51 22.74 14.42 14.50
N PHE A 52 21.89 14.36 13.49
CA PHE A 52 21.44 15.53 12.75
C PHE A 52 20.07 15.97 13.26
N LEU A 53 19.95 17.23 13.65
CA LEU A 53 18.66 17.83 14.03
C LEU A 53 17.94 18.34 12.78
N ASP A 54 17.13 17.49 12.17
CA ASP A 54 16.28 17.89 11.05
C ASP A 54 15.12 18.78 11.52
N THR A 55 15.26 20.09 11.34
CA THR A 55 14.22 21.08 11.63
C THR A 55 13.21 21.28 10.49
N SER A 56 13.36 20.55 9.37
CA SER A 56 12.48 20.72 8.21
C SER A 56 11.06 20.17 8.50
N LYS A 57 10.04 20.90 8.03
CA LYS A 57 8.63 20.50 8.12
C LYS A 57 8.16 19.82 6.83
N ASP A 58 9.03 19.09 6.14
CA ASP A 58 8.68 18.48 4.87
C ASP A 58 7.80 17.24 5.06
N LEU A 59 6.51 17.42 4.72
CA LEU A 59 5.49 16.37 4.79
C LEU A 59 5.79 15.22 3.80
N SER A 60 6.48 15.51 2.69
CA SER A 60 6.88 14.51 1.69
C SER A 60 7.92 13.53 2.24
N VAL A 61 8.96 14.05 2.90
CA VAL A 61 10.03 13.26 3.54
C VAL A 61 9.45 12.46 4.70
N LYS A 62 8.61 13.08 5.55
CA LYS A 62 7.91 12.37 6.63
C LYS A 62 7.08 11.19 6.14
N ARG A 63 6.28 11.38 5.07
CA ARG A 63 5.50 10.30 4.46
C ARG A 63 6.38 9.19 3.87
N LYS A 64 7.54 9.53 3.28
CA LYS A 64 8.50 8.53 2.79
C LYS A 64 9.06 7.70 3.96
N ILE A 65 9.50 8.35 5.03
CA ILE A 65 10.02 7.68 6.23
C ILE A 65 8.96 6.79 6.87
N GLU A 66 7.74 7.30 7.05
CA GLU A 66 6.63 6.54 7.64
C GLU A 66 6.28 5.31 6.79
N LYS A 67 6.19 5.45 5.47
CA LYS A 67 6.02 4.31 4.55
C LYS A 67 7.15 3.28 4.66
N HIS A 68 8.39 3.72 4.87
CA HIS A 68 9.51 2.80 5.06
C HIS A 68 9.47 2.10 6.43
N ARG A 69 8.98 2.78 7.48
CA ARG A 69 8.77 2.20 8.82
C ARG A 69 7.60 1.21 8.85
N GLU A 70 6.55 1.47 8.07
CA GLU A 70 5.38 0.58 7.94
C GLU A 70 5.68 -0.67 7.10
N LYS A 71 6.66 -0.61 6.20
CA LYS A 71 7.09 -1.78 5.41
C LYS A 71 7.77 -2.80 6.31
N VAL A 72 7.05 -3.87 6.59
CA VAL A 72 7.59 -5.06 7.26
C VAL A 72 8.67 -5.70 6.37
N LEU A 73 9.82 -6.03 6.95
CA LEU A 73 10.90 -6.71 6.24
C LEU A 73 10.41 -8.05 5.67
N ARG A 74 11.02 -8.51 4.57
CA ARG A 74 10.61 -9.76 3.90
C ARG A 74 10.68 -10.96 4.83
N CYS A 75 11.74 -11.05 5.64
CA CYS A 75 11.91 -12.09 6.66
C CYS A 75 10.78 -12.06 7.70
N ASP A 76 10.45 -10.89 8.22
CA ASP A 76 9.38 -10.73 9.22
C ASP A 76 7.99 -10.97 8.62
N SER A 77 7.77 -10.56 7.37
CA SER A 77 6.54 -10.82 6.62
C SER A 77 6.29 -12.31 6.40
N LEU A 78 7.34 -13.12 6.24
CA LEU A 78 7.23 -14.58 6.14
C LEU A 78 6.86 -15.23 7.47
N LEU A 79 7.20 -14.60 8.60
CA LEU A 79 6.85 -15.08 9.95
C LEU A 79 5.45 -14.63 10.38
N GLN A 80 4.86 -13.62 9.73
CA GLN A 80 3.48 -13.21 9.98
C GLN A 80 2.50 -14.33 9.62
N ARG A 81 1.51 -14.54 10.49
CA ARG A 81 0.49 -15.57 10.31
C ARG A 81 -0.35 -15.26 9.07
N ASN A 82 -0.34 -16.17 8.08
CA ASN A 82 -1.12 -16.02 6.88
C ASN A 82 -2.64 -16.07 7.21
N PRO A 83 -3.41 -15.00 6.97
CA PRO A 83 -4.84 -14.96 7.32
C PRO A 83 -5.69 -15.92 6.48
N PHE A 84 -5.20 -16.35 5.31
CA PHE A 84 -5.91 -17.26 4.42
C PHE A 84 -5.73 -18.74 4.79
N VAL A 85 -4.76 -19.06 5.64
CA VAL A 85 -4.52 -20.43 6.10
C VAL A 85 -5.03 -20.56 7.52
N ARG A 86 -6.17 -21.25 7.69
CA ARG A 86 -6.64 -21.65 9.03
C ARG A 86 -5.61 -22.61 9.62
N ALA A 87 -5.09 -22.29 10.80
CA ALA A 87 -4.18 -23.18 11.51
C ALA A 87 -4.88 -24.54 11.71
N VAL A 88 -4.23 -25.61 11.25
CA VAL A 88 -4.71 -26.98 11.47
C VAL A 88 -4.64 -27.22 12.98
N PRO A 89 -5.76 -27.54 13.65
CA PRO A 89 -5.71 -27.87 15.06
C PRO A 89 -4.81 -29.10 15.22
N SER A 90 -3.78 -29.00 16.06
CA SER A 90 -2.95 -30.16 16.35
C SER A 90 -3.83 -31.25 16.95
N SER A 91 -3.57 -32.51 16.58
CA SER A 91 -4.34 -33.67 17.04
C SER A 91 -4.27 -33.87 18.57
N SER A 92 -3.41 -33.11 19.26
CA SER A 92 -3.17 -33.15 20.70
C SER A 92 -3.69 -31.91 21.45
N LEU A 93 -4.80 -31.29 21.03
CA LEU A 93 -5.48 -30.36 21.93
C LEU A 93 -6.17 -31.13 23.07
N LYS A 94 -5.52 -31.14 24.25
CA LYS A 94 -6.16 -31.49 25.52
C LYS A 94 -7.41 -30.61 25.64
N LYS A 95 -8.58 -31.25 25.70
CA LYS A 95 -9.89 -30.60 25.87
C LYS A 95 -9.90 -29.78 27.17
N SER A 96 -9.54 -28.49 27.11
CA SER A 96 -9.83 -27.56 28.19
C SER A 96 -11.33 -27.29 28.18
N LYS A 97 -11.99 -27.65 29.28
CA LYS A 97 -13.44 -27.51 29.42
C LYS A 97 -13.83 -26.04 29.49
N THR A 98 -14.30 -25.46 28.39
CA THR A 98 -15.09 -24.22 28.43
C THR A 98 -16.56 -24.57 28.68
N LYS A 99 -17.09 -24.06 29.79
CA LYS A 99 -18.47 -24.23 30.26
C LYS A 99 -19.44 -23.64 29.22
N LYS A 100 -20.26 -24.48 28.60
CA LYS A 100 -21.38 -24.01 27.76
C LYS A 100 -22.53 -23.54 28.67
N HIS A 101 -22.96 -22.31 28.44
CA HIS A 101 -24.17 -21.74 29.03
C HIS A 101 -25.41 -22.47 28.52
N LYS A 102 -26.30 -22.76 29.47
CA LYS A 102 -27.60 -23.44 29.34
C LYS A 102 -28.61 -22.49 28.68
N LYS A 103 -29.27 -22.91 27.60
CA LYS A 103 -30.56 -22.36 27.15
C LYS A 103 -31.58 -23.49 27.05
N LEU A 104 -32.79 -23.16 27.49
CA LEU A 104 -33.94 -24.03 27.79
C LEU A 104 -34.61 -24.58 26.52
N PRO A 105 -35.22 -25.78 26.59
CA PRO A 105 -36.05 -26.34 25.52
C PRO A 105 -37.54 -25.97 25.68
N HIS A 106 -38.24 -25.75 24.56
CA HIS A 106 -39.70 -25.76 24.47
C HIS A 106 -40.21 -27.12 23.89
N PRO A 107 -41.44 -27.57 24.22
CA PRO A 107 -41.88 -28.97 24.07
C PRO A 107 -42.78 -29.25 22.84
N LYS A 108 -42.70 -30.53 22.39
CA LYS A 108 -43.68 -31.54 21.86
C LYS A 108 -44.87 -31.10 20.97
N ASP A 109 -45.33 -31.88 19.97
CA ASP A 109 -46.01 -33.21 20.01
C ASP A 109 -45.86 -33.97 18.65
N ALA A 110 -45.59 -35.30 18.55
CA ALA A 110 -46.49 -36.49 18.45
C ALA A 110 -47.61 -36.36 17.38
N SER A 111 -47.97 -37.30 16.48
CA SER A 111 -47.77 -38.74 16.18
C SER A 111 -48.27 -38.97 14.71
N GLU A 112 -47.88 -39.99 13.91
CA GLU A 112 -48.50 -41.32 13.65
C GLU A 112 -47.95 -41.77 12.26
N ASP A 113 -47.31 -42.93 12.14
CA ASP A 113 -47.80 -44.22 11.58
C ASP A 113 -47.48 -44.46 10.08
N ALA A 114 -46.88 -45.62 9.81
CA ALA A 114 -46.45 -46.10 8.49
C ALA A 114 -47.63 -46.65 7.65
N PRO A 115 -47.46 -46.86 6.34
CA PRO A 115 -47.09 -48.22 5.93
C PRO A 115 -46.10 -48.32 4.76
N VAL A 116 -45.39 -49.45 4.76
CA VAL A 116 -44.49 -49.93 3.72
C VAL A 116 -45.33 -50.36 2.51
N SER A 117 -45.04 -49.82 1.32
CA SER A 117 -45.52 -50.38 0.05
C SER A 117 -44.33 -50.89 -0.76
N ASP A 118 -44.27 -52.20 -0.94
CA ASP A 118 -43.39 -52.85 -1.91
C ASP A 118 -43.86 -52.50 -3.33
N HIS A 119 -43.07 -51.71 -4.04
CA HIS A 119 -43.18 -51.58 -5.49
C HIS A 119 -41.83 -51.84 -6.14
N SER A 120 -41.71 -53.06 -6.68
CA SER A 120 -40.78 -53.39 -7.75
C SER A 120 -41.11 -52.51 -8.96
N GLY A 121 -40.26 -51.55 -9.26
CA GLY A 121 -40.34 -50.72 -10.45
C GLY A 121 -38.95 -50.23 -10.80
N LEU A 122 -38.56 -50.39 -12.06
CA LEU A 122 -37.34 -49.88 -12.66
C LEU A 122 -37.02 -48.47 -12.12
N VAL A 123 -35.85 -48.26 -11.53
CA VAL A 123 -35.40 -46.91 -11.16
C VAL A 123 -35.15 -46.16 -12.46
N ASP A 124 -36.08 -45.30 -12.85
CA ASP A 124 -35.87 -44.34 -13.92
C ASP A 124 -34.81 -43.34 -13.46
N LEU A 125 -33.63 -43.43 -14.10
CA LEU A 125 -32.47 -42.60 -13.78
C LEU A 125 -32.69 -41.12 -14.13
N TRP A 126 -33.79 -40.80 -14.81
CA TRP A 126 -34.07 -39.46 -15.36
C TRP A 126 -35.36 -38.81 -14.83
N GLU A 127 -36.15 -39.47 -13.98
CA GLU A 127 -37.39 -38.89 -13.42
C GLU A 127 -37.22 -38.28 -12.01
N ASN A 128 -36.09 -38.48 -11.32
CA ASN A 128 -35.87 -37.93 -9.98
C ASN A 128 -35.20 -36.54 -10.00
N GLU A 129 -35.80 -35.61 -10.74
CA GLU A 129 -35.41 -34.20 -10.79
C GLU A 129 -36.14 -33.43 -9.68
N GLY A 130 -36.00 -33.81 -8.40
CA GLY A 130 -36.78 -33.13 -7.35
C GLY A 130 -36.42 -33.36 -5.89
N GLU A 131 -35.85 -34.51 -5.52
CA GLU A 131 -35.55 -34.80 -4.12
C GLU A 131 -34.25 -35.59 -4.00
N CYS A 132 -33.15 -34.88 -3.71
CA CYS A 132 -31.92 -35.50 -3.23
C CYS A 132 -31.64 -35.02 -1.80
N ASP A 133 -32.07 -35.84 -0.86
CA ASP A 133 -31.67 -35.75 0.53
C ASP A 133 -30.18 -36.11 0.69
N LYS A 134 -29.42 -35.11 1.18
CA LYS A 134 -28.15 -35.21 1.90
C LYS A 134 -26.86 -35.52 1.09
N LYS A 135 -26.16 -34.41 0.83
CA LYS A 135 -24.70 -34.21 1.03
C LYS A 135 -23.73 -34.88 0.04
N THR A 136 -23.80 -34.47 -1.22
CA THR A 136 -22.56 -34.13 -1.93
C THR A 136 -22.57 -32.62 -2.16
N THR A 137 -21.66 -31.89 -1.53
CA THR A 137 -21.46 -30.47 -1.84
C THR A 137 -20.95 -30.40 -3.27
N LYS A 138 -21.86 -30.24 -4.24
CA LYS A 138 -21.52 -29.96 -5.63
C LYS A 138 -20.62 -28.73 -5.62
N ILE A 139 -19.33 -28.93 -5.85
CA ILE A 139 -18.36 -27.85 -6.01
C ILE A 139 -18.84 -27.06 -7.22
N SER A 140 -19.36 -25.84 -6.98
CA SER A 140 -19.76 -24.95 -8.06
C SER A 140 -18.56 -24.76 -8.98
N LYS A 141 -18.73 -25.01 -10.29
CA LYS A 141 -17.65 -24.87 -11.26
C LYS A 141 -17.06 -23.45 -11.14
N PRO A 142 -15.72 -23.31 -11.13
CA PRO A 142 -15.07 -22.02 -10.87
C PRO A 142 -15.13 -21.03 -12.03
N SER A 143 -15.57 -21.44 -13.23
CA SER A 143 -15.59 -20.60 -14.43
C SER A 143 -16.99 -20.08 -14.74
N VAL A 144 -17.08 -18.77 -14.99
CA VAL A 144 -18.31 -18.08 -15.43
C VAL A 144 -18.61 -18.32 -16.92
N ILE A 145 -17.65 -18.88 -17.65
CA ILE A 145 -17.68 -19.12 -19.10
C ILE A 145 -18.63 -20.28 -19.40
N PRO A 146 -19.45 -20.20 -20.45
CA PRO A 146 -20.22 -21.35 -20.92
C PRO A 146 -19.29 -22.53 -21.23
N ALA A 147 -19.74 -23.75 -20.93
CA ALA A 147 -18.91 -24.94 -21.10
C ALA A 147 -18.66 -25.32 -22.58
N VAL A 148 -19.47 -24.76 -23.49
CA VAL A 148 -19.41 -25.00 -24.94
C VAL A 148 -19.45 -23.64 -25.63
N GLU A 149 -18.49 -23.40 -26.51
CA GLU A 149 -18.49 -22.24 -27.42
C GLU A 149 -19.48 -22.56 -28.55
N VAL A 150 -20.54 -21.75 -28.66
CA VAL A 150 -21.57 -21.91 -29.69
C VAL A 150 -21.25 -20.96 -30.83
N GLU A 151 -20.97 -21.51 -32.01
CA GLU A 151 -20.76 -20.73 -33.23
C GLU A 151 -22.03 -19.99 -33.64
N PRO A 152 -21.92 -18.82 -34.31
CA PRO A 152 -23.08 -18.09 -34.80
C PRO A 152 -23.83 -18.91 -35.87
N PRO A 153 -25.16 -18.74 -35.98
CA PRO A 153 -25.99 -19.53 -36.91
C PRO A 153 -25.60 -19.37 -38.39
N GLY A 154 -24.91 -18.27 -38.73
CA GLY A 154 -24.35 -17.99 -40.05
C GLY A 154 -23.22 -18.91 -40.49
N CYS A 155 -22.61 -19.67 -39.58
CA CYS A 155 -21.52 -20.62 -39.87
C CYS A 155 -22.02 -22.02 -40.24
N SER A 156 -23.33 -22.28 -40.18
CA SER A 156 -23.88 -23.55 -40.63
C SER A 156 -23.69 -23.74 -42.14
N PHE A 157 -23.70 -24.99 -42.63
CA PHE A 157 -23.50 -25.29 -44.07
C PHE A 157 -24.55 -24.66 -44.99
N ASN A 158 -25.77 -24.41 -44.47
CA ASN A 158 -26.87 -23.78 -45.20
C ASN A 158 -27.52 -22.68 -44.32
N PRO A 159 -26.82 -21.56 -44.10
CA PRO A 159 -27.31 -20.49 -43.24
C PRO A 159 -28.37 -19.66 -43.98
N SER A 160 -29.23 -18.96 -43.23
CA SER A 160 -30.03 -17.89 -43.84
C SER A 160 -29.09 -16.80 -44.35
N PHE A 161 -29.51 -16.09 -45.41
CA PHE A 161 -28.68 -15.04 -46.01
C PHE A 161 -28.29 -13.96 -44.98
N GLU A 162 -29.24 -13.53 -44.14
CA GLU A 162 -29.00 -12.56 -43.08
C GLU A 162 -27.97 -13.06 -42.06
N ALA A 163 -28.13 -14.28 -41.55
CA ALA A 163 -27.20 -14.83 -40.56
C ALA A 163 -25.79 -15.00 -41.13
N HIS A 164 -25.66 -15.36 -42.40
CA HIS A 164 -24.36 -15.44 -43.08
C HIS A 164 -23.70 -14.06 -43.21
N GLN A 165 -24.45 -13.04 -43.64
CA GLN A 165 -23.94 -11.67 -43.73
C GLN A 165 -23.54 -11.12 -42.36
N ASP A 166 -24.33 -11.40 -41.31
CA ASP A 166 -24.02 -10.99 -39.94
C ASP A 166 -22.73 -11.65 -39.43
N SER A 167 -22.53 -12.94 -39.74
CA SER A 167 -21.30 -13.65 -39.39
C SER A 167 -20.08 -13.09 -40.11
N LEU A 168 -20.22 -12.77 -41.41
CA LEU A 168 -19.17 -12.09 -42.18
C LEU A 168 -18.88 -10.69 -41.63
N ALA A 169 -19.92 -9.93 -41.30
CA ALA A 169 -19.79 -8.59 -40.73
C ALA A 169 -19.05 -8.62 -39.39
N GLN A 170 -19.35 -9.61 -38.53
CA GLN A 170 -18.62 -9.81 -37.28
C GLN A 170 -17.13 -10.10 -37.52
N ALA A 171 -16.81 -11.01 -38.44
CA ALA A 171 -15.42 -11.33 -38.77
C ALA A 171 -14.65 -10.11 -39.32
N VAL A 172 -15.28 -9.33 -40.20
CA VAL A 172 -14.71 -8.08 -40.73
C VAL A 172 -14.49 -7.06 -39.61
N ALA A 173 -15.45 -6.92 -38.68
CA ALA A 173 -15.33 -6.02 -37.56
C ALA A 173 -14.16 -6.37 -36.63
N GLU A 174 -13.89 -7.67 -36.40
CA GLU A 174 -12.76 -8.13 -35.60
C GLU A 174 -11.41 -7.82 -36.26
N GLU A 175 -11.29 -8.04 -37.58
CA GLU A 175 -10.08 -7.69 -38.34
C GLU A 175 -9.87 -6.17 -38.38
N MET A 176 -10.91 -5.38 -38.66
CA MET A 176 -10.84 -3.92 -38.62
C MET A 176 -10.48 -3.41 -37.23
N HIS A 177 -10.96 -4.04 -36.16
CA HIS A 177 -10.56 -3.69 -34.81
C HIS A 177 -9.06 -3.91 -34.56
N LYS A 178 -8.48 -5.00 -35.08
CA LYS A 178 -7.02 -5.24 -35.02
C LYS A 178 -6.25 -4.16 -35.78
N VAL A 179 -6.74 -3.78 -36.96
CA VAL A 179 -6.14 -2.69 -37.77
C VAL A 179 -6.18 -1.37 -37.00
N TYR A 180 -7.34 -0.97 -36.48
CA TYR A 180 -7.47 0.28 -35.71
C TYR A 180 -6.62 0.27 -34.44
N GLN A 181 -6.48 -0.87 -33.75
CA GLN A 181 -5.59 -0.96 -32.59
C GLN A 181 -4.12 -0.73 -32.97
N ASN A 182 -3.69 -1.18 -34.14
CA ASN A 182 -2.33 -0.98 -34.62
C ASN A 182 -2.10 0.46 -35.11
N GLU A 183 -3.10 1.07 -35.76
CA GLU A 183 -3.01 2.42 -36.33
C GLU A 183 -3.18 3.54 -35.30
N LEU A 184 -4.17 3.43 -34.41
CA LEU A 184 -4.42 4.41 -33.34
C LEU A 184 -3.61 4.13 -32.07
N GLY A 185 -3.03 2.93 -31.98
CA GLY A 185 -2.20 2.55 -30.84
C GLY A 185 -0.96 3.43 -30.72
N PRO A 186 -0.43 3.64 -29.50
CA PRO A 186 0.85 4.30 -29.35
C PRO A 186 1.91 3.49 -30.11
N GLN A 187 2.66 4.18 -30.98
CA GLN A 187 3.74 3.55 -31.73
C GLN A 187 4.71 2.88 -30.74
N THR A 188 5.03 1.61 -30.97
CA THR A 188 5.96 0.88 -30.09
C THR A 188 7.31 1.60 -30.10
N VAL A 189 7.82 1.93 -28.91
CA VAL A 189 9.12 2.56 -28.77
C VAL A 189 10.16 1.69 -29.50
N PRO A 190 10.90 2.24 -30.48
CA PRO A 190 11.90 1.48 -31.20
C PRO A 190 12.96 0.96 -30.21
N LEU A 191 13.38 -0.31 -30.40
CA LEU A 191 14.32 -1.00 -29.50
C LEU A 191 15.64 -0.23 -29.36
N MET A 192 16.06 0.45 -30.44
CA MET A 192 17.23 1.31 -30.48
C MET A 192 16.79 2.66 -31.03
N VAL A 193 16.82 3.69 -30.19
CA VAL A 193 16.80 5.08 -30.66
C VAL A 193 18.26 5.42 -30.98
N PRO A 194 18.63 5.72 -32.25
CA PRO A 194 19.96 6.22 -32.53
C PRO A 194 20.18 7.49 -31.70
N GLY A 195 21.20 7.46 -30.84
CA GLY A 195 21.50 8.57 -29.94
C GLY A 195 21.77 9.81 -30.76
N LYS A 196 20.84 10.78 -30.72
CA LYS A 196 21.17 12.14 -31.10
C LYS A 196 22.19 12.65 -30.09
N PRO A 197 23.25 13.38 -30.51
CA PRO A 197 24.06 14.12 -29.57
C PRO A 197 23.12 15.02 -28.75
N ILE A 198 23.22 14.95 -27.44
CA ILE A 198 22.45 15.77 -26.51
C ILE A 198 23.03 17.18 -26.61
N ASP A 199 22.21 18.17 -26.96
CA ASP A 199 22.65 19.56 -27.00
C ASP A 199 23.02 20.03 -25.59
N GLU A 200 23.96 20.96 -25.47
CA GLU A 200 24.50 21.43 -24.18
C GLU A 200 23.40 21.95 -23.24
N GLU A 201 22.32 22.50 -23.80
CA GLU A 201 21.12 22.97 -23.10
C GLU A 201 20.32 21.84 -22.41
N ASP A 202 20.25 20.66 -23.04
CA ASP A 202 19.56 19.48 -22.51
C ASP A 202 20.41 18.77 -21.44
N MET A 203 21.75 18.91 -21.48
CA MET A 203 22.63 18.42 -20.42
C MET A 203 22.34 19.11 -19.08
N TYR A 204 22.09 20.43 -19.08
CA TYR A 204 21.75 21.16 -17.85
C TYR A 204 20.44 20.68 -17.21
N PHE A 205 19.50 20.17 -18.02
CA PHE A 205 18.24 19.60 -17.51
C PHE A 205 18.42 18.20 -16.92
N LEU A 206 19.38 17.41 -17.42
CA LEU A 206 19.75 16.11 -16.86
C LEU A 206 20.65 16.23 -15.62
N GLU A 207 21.59 17.18 -15.60
CA GLU A 207 22.47 17.42 -14.45
C GLU A 207 21.70 17.87 -13.21
N ALA A 208 20.59 18.59 -13.38
CA ALA A 208 19.76 19.06 -12.26
C ALA A 208 19.08 17.92 -11.46
N ASP A 209 18.86 16.74 -12.05
CA ASP A 209 18.26 15.57 -11.37
C ASP A 209 19.32 14.62 -10.79
N ASN A 210 20.58 14.74 -11.23
CA ASN A 210 21.72 13.99 -10.70
C ASN A 210 22.56 14.83 -9.73
N GLY A 211 21.89 15.47 -8.77
CA GLY A 211 22.52 16.22 -7.69
C GLY A 211 23.32 15.32 -6.76
N THR A 212 24.57 15.06 -7.13
CA THR A 212 25.64 14.72 -6.17
C THR A 212 26.04 16.01 -5.47
N ASP A 213 25.69 16.09 -4.19
CA ASP A 213 26.06 17.16 -3.28
C ASP A 213 27.55 16.99 -2.93
N ASP A 214 28.43 17.43 -3.83
CA ASP A 214 29.86 17.57 -3.55
C ASP A 214 30.19 19.08 -3.51
N ASP A 215 30.03 19.64 -2.31
CA ASP A 215 30.46 20.98 -1.93
C ASP A 215 32.00 21.00 -1.85
N VAL A 216 32.65 21.22 -2.99
CA VAL A 216 34.09 21.49 -3.03
C VAL A 216 34.32 22.98 -2.82
N ASN A 217 34.65 23.28 -1.57
CA ASN A 217 35.37 24.45 -1.09
C ASN A 217 36.53 24.86 -2.03
N GLU A 218 36.44 26.05 -2.63
CA GLU A 218 37.60 26.75 -3.19
C GLU A 218 37.52 28.25 -2.85
N GLU A 219 38.20 28.60 -1.75
CA GLU A 219 38.46 29.97 -1.36
C GLU A 219 39.54 30.62 -2.24
N ASN A 220 39.28 31.90 -2.55
CA ASN A 220 40.21 33.00 -2.80
C ASN A 220 40.79 33.20 -4.21
N GLN A 221 40.22 34.18 -4.92
CA GLN A 221 41.00 35.37 -5.28
C GLN A 221 40.14 36.64 -5.27
N GLU A 222 40.56 37.58 -4.42
CA GLU A 222 40.02 38.92 -4.22
C GLU A 222 40.29 39.80 -5.44
N ASP A 223 39.29 40.53 -5.91
CA ASP A 223 39.47 41.85 -6.52
C ASP A 223 38.30 42.77 -6.12
N ASP A 224 38.58 43.57 -5.10
CA ASP A 224 38.17 44.96 -4.88
C ASP A 224 36.79 45.45 -5.39
N THR A 225 35.78 45.38 -4.50
CA THR A 225 34.87 46.53 -4.26
C THR A 225 34.31 46.47 -2.83
N ALA A 226 35.18 46.69 -1.84
CA ALA A 226 34.80 46.87 -0.45
C ALA A 226 34.06 48.21 -0.22
N TYR A 227 32.73 48.24 -0.40
CA TYR A 227 31.88 49.17 0.33
C TYR A 227 31.39 48.50 1.63
N GLU A 228 32.24 48.54 2.65
CA GLU A 228 31.82 48.26 4.01
C GLU A 228 30.61 49.13 4.40
N LYS A 229 29.44 48.51 4.54
CA LYS A 229 28.29 49.12 5.20
C LYS A 229 28.58 49.25 6.69
N ARG A 230 29.28 50.32 7.07
CA ARG A 230 29.40 50.76 8.47
C ARG A 230 28.00 50.81 9.10
N PRO A 231 27.78 50.29 10.32
CA PRO A 231 26.49 50.41 11.00
C PRO A 231 26.21 51.90 11.23
N LYS A 232 25.20 52.43 10.53
CA LYS A 232 24.74 53.80 10.73
C LYS A 232 24.19 53.88 12.16
N LYS A 233 24.82 54.68 13.02
CA LYS A 233 24.34 54.95 14.38
C LYS A 233 22.87 55.38 14.31
N GLU A 234 21.98 54.55 14.83
CA GLU A 234 20.56 54.87 14.89
C GLU A 234 20.37 56.13 15.73
N LYS A 235 19.76 57.16 15.13
CA LYS A 235 19.39 58.37 15.88
C LYS A 235 18.45 57.95 17.01
N ARG A 236 18.76 58.35 18.25
CA ARG A 236 17.90 58.06 19.42
C ARG A 236 16.52 58.67 19.16
N VAL A 237 15.55 57.81 18.92
CA VAL A 237 14.15 58.16 18.66
C VAL A 237 13.55 58.74 19.93
N ASN A 238 12.85 59.88 19.81
CA ASN A 238 12.21 60.51 20.96
C ASN A 238 11.05 59.65 21.49
N ARG A 239 10.76 59.74 22.80
CA ARG A 239 9.69 58.95 23.47
C ARG A 239 8.32 59.07 22.78
N VAL A 240 8.05 60.22 22.14
CA VAL A 240 6.84 60.50 21.38
C VAL A 240 6.76 59.71 20.06
N GLU A 241 7.86 59.61 19.31
CA GLU A 241 7.92 58.84 18.06
C GLU A 241 7.79 57.33 18.32
N LEU A 242 8.31 56.85 19.45
CA LEU A 242 8.16 55.47 19.91
C LEU A 242 6.69 55.13 20.21
N ASN A 243 5.97 56.03 20.90
CA ASN A 243 4.53 55.89 21.14
C ASN A 243 3.70 55.98 19.84
N ARG A 244 4.08 56.85 18.89
CA ARG A 244 3.43 56.94 17.57
C ARG A 244 3.61 55.66 16.76
N ARG A 245 4.81 55.08 16.75
CA ARG A 245 5.09 53.78 16.10
C ARG A 245 4.34 52.62 16.78
N ALA A 246 4.25 52.62 18.11
CA ALA A 246 3.49 51.62 18.85
C ALA A 246 1.99 51.64 18.50
N ARG A 247 1.40 52.85 18.34
CA ARG A 247 0.00 53.02 17.93
C ARG A 247 -0.26 52.53 16.50
N LEU A 248 0.59 52.89 15.55
CA LEU A 248 0.49 52.41 14.15
C LEU A 248 0.68 50.90 14.06
N LYS A 249 1.66 50.34 14.78
CA LYS A 249 1.86 48.89 14.88
C LYS A 249 0.65 48.19 15.50
N GLY A 250 -0.01 48.81 16.47
CA GLY A 250 -1.26 48.33 17.05
C GLY A 250 -2.43 48.32 16.04
N GLN A 251 -2.57 49.38 15.24
CA GLN A 251 -3.57 49.45 14.16
C GLN A 251 -3.32 48.40 13.09
N GLN A 252 -2.09 48.28 12.60
CA GLN A 252 -1.69 47.26 11.62
C GLN A 252 -1.95 45.84 12.13
N ARG A 253 -1.72 45.57 13.42
CA ARG A 253 -2.04 44.26 14.02
C ARG A 253 -3.53 43.97 14.04
N LYS A 254 -4.36 44.96 14.37
CA LYS A 254 -5.83 44.82 14.37
C LYS A 254 -6.37 44.62 12.95
N GLU A 255 -5.86 45.37 11.99
CA GLU A 255 -6.21 45.21 10.57
C GLU A 255 -5.79 43.84 10.04
N ALA A 256 -4.59 43.38 10.38
CA ALA A 256 -4.12 42.04 10.02
C ALA A 256 -4.98 40.94 10.68
N GLU A 257 -5.41 41.12 11.93
CA GLU A 257 -6.30 40.18 12.60
C GLU A 257 -7.71 40.16 11.97
N ALA A 258 -8.24 41.32 11.58
CA ALA A 258 -9.51 41.43 10.87
C ALA A 258 -9.46 40.73 9.50
N LYS A 259 -8.37 40.95 8.74
CA LYS A 259 -8.14 40.25 7.46
C LYS A 259 -8.08 38.73 7.63
N LYS A 260 -7.38 38.24 8.67
CA LYS A 260 -7.35 36.81 8.98
C LYS A 260 -8.73 36.23 9.32
N LYS A 261 -9.56 36.98 10.06
CA LYS A 261 -10.93 36.56 10.37
C LYS A 261 -11.79 36.49 9.10
N GLU A 262 -11.61 37.45 8.19
CA GLU A 262 -12.29 37.48 6.90
C GLU A 262 -11.83 36.35 5.96
N GLU A 263 -10.54 36.00 5.97
CA GLU A 263 -10.00 34.84 5.26
C GLU A 263 -10.64 33.54 5.77
N VAL A 264 -10.70 33.37 7.09
CA VAL A 264 -11.34 32.19 7.70
C VAL A 264 -12.84 32.12 7.38
N SER A 265 -13.56 33.24 7.40
CA SER A 265 -14.98 33.21 7.00
C SER A 265 -15.17 32.82 5.54
N LYS A 266 -14.32 33.33 4.64
CA LYS A 266 -14.35 32.94 3.21
C LYS A 266 -14.08 31.46 3.02
N GLU A 267 -13.15 30.88 3.77
CA GLU A 267 -12.87 29.44 3.73
C GLU A 267 -14.09 28.63 4.21
N ILE A 268 -14.76 29.08 5.28
CA ILE A 268 -15.98 28.45 5.80
C ILE A 268 -17.12 28.50 4.78
N ASP A 269 -17.31 29.66 4.13
CA ASP A 269 -18.37 29.86 3.14
C ASP A 269 -18.14 29.02 1.87
N CYS A 270 -16.89 28.66 1.56
CA CYS A 270 -16.54 27.78 0.44
C CYS A 270 -16.73 26.28 0.74
N LEU A 271 -16.89 25.87 2.02
CA LEU A 271 -17.01 24.46 2.39
C LEU A 271 -18.13 23.70 1.66
N PRO A 272 -19.35 24.26 1.47
CA PRO A 272 -20.41 23.57 0.73
C PRO A 272 -20.04 23.26 -0.72
N ASN A 273 -19.30 24.16 -1.38
CA ASN A 273 -18.84 23.96 -2.75
C ASN A 273 -17.79 22.84 -2.80
N ILE A 274 -16.85 22.82 -1.86
CA ILE A 274 -15.84 21.76 -1.72
C ILE A 274 -16.51 20.41 -1.46
N ILE A 275 -17.53 20.36 -0.59
CA ILE A 275 -18.28 19.13 -0.30
C ILE A 275 -19.00 18.63 -1.57
N GLN A 276 -19.62 19.52 -2.34
CA GLN A 276 -20.26 19.16 -3.61
C GLN A 276 -19.25 18.67 -4.65
N GLU A 277 -18.06 19.27 -4.71
CA GLU A 277 -16.97 18.83 -5.58
C GLU A 277 -16.47 17.43 -5.21
N ILE A 278 -16.22 17.18 -3.92
CA ILE A 278 -15.82 15.86 -3.41
C ILE A 278 -16.89 14.82 -3.75
N ALA A 279 -18.18 15.14 -3.55
CA ALA A 279 -19.28 14.23 -3.87
C ALA A 279 -19.31 13.86 -5.36
N LYS A 280 -19.11 14.84 -6.25
CA LYS A 280 -19.00 14.60 -7.70
C LYS A 280 -17.79 13.73 -8.05
N GLU A 281 -16.64 13.99 -7.44
CA GLU A 281 -15.42 13.20 -7.67
C GLU A 281 -15.61 11.75 -7.19
N ASP A 282 -16.25 11.53 -6.05
CA ASP A 282 -16.55 10.21 -5.51
C ASP A 282 -17.57 9.45 -6.38
N GLU A 283 -18.59 10.14 -6.91
CA GLU A 283 -19.47 9.57 -7.92
C GLU A 283 -18.69 9.14 -9.16
N GLU A 284 -17.79 9.96 -9.68
CA GLU A 284 -16.96 9.60 -10.83
C GLU A 284 -16.03 8.41 -10.53
N LYS A 285 -15.41 8.39 -9.34
CA LYS A 285 -14.60 7.25 -8.88
C LYS A 285 -15.43 5.98 -8.80
N SER A 286 -16.66 6.06 -8.28
CA SER A 286 -17.58 4.93 -8.21
C SER A 286 -17.97 4.43 -9.61
N ARG A 287 -18.28 5.33 -10.55
CA ARG A 287 -18.59 5.01 -11.95
C ARG A 287 -17.38 4.35 -12.63
N LYS A 288 -16.16 4.87 -12.43
CA LYS A 288 -14.91 4.26 -12.91
C LYS A 288 -14.72 2.85 -12.33
N GLN A 289 -15.00 2.66 -11.05
CA GLN A 289 -14.90 1.36 -10.40
C GLN A 289 -15.95 0.37 -10.95
N ILE A 290 -17.20 0.78 -11.12
CA ILE A 290 -18.25 -0.03 -11.73
C ILE A 290 -17.84 -0.42 -13.15
N ARG A 291 -17.37 0.51 -13.98
CA ARG A 291 -16.87 0.20 -15.34
C ARG A 291 -15.76 -0.85 -15.30
N ARG A 292 -14.79 -0.73 -14.38
CA ARG A 292 -13.72 -1.73 -14.21
C ARG A 292 -14.26 -3.09 -13.81
N VAL A 293 -15.25 -3.15 -12.93
CA VAL A 293 -15.88 -4.40 -12.48
C VAL A 293 -16.67 -5.04 -13.63
N VAL A 294 -17.46 -4.26 -14.37
CA VAL A 294 -18.23 -4.72 -15.53
C VAL A 294 -17.29 -5.28 -16.60
N VAL A 295 -16.25 -4.53 -17.00
CA VAL A 295 -15.26 -5.00 -17.98
C VAL A 295 -14.53 -6.26 -17.49
N LYS A 296 -14.25 -6.38 -16.19
CA LYS A 296 -13.67 -7.62 -15.63
C LYS A 296 -14.66 -8.78 -15.73
N ASN A 297 -15.92 -8.57 -15.37
CA ASN A 297 -16.95 -9.60 -15.44
C ASN A 297 -17.21 -10.05 -16.88
N GLU A 298 -17.26 -9.13 -17.84
CA GLU A 298 -17.35 -9.44 -19.28
C GLU A 298 -16.14 -10.25 -19.76
N LYS A 299 -14.92 -9.86 -19.37
CA LYS A 299 -13.71 -10.63 -19.67
C LYS A 299 -13.75 -12.03 -19.07
N LEU A 300 -14.26 -12.19 -17.84
CA LEU A 300 -14.39 -13.49 -17.18
C LEU A 300 -15.49 -14.38 -17.81
N LYS A 301 -16.51 -13.78 -18.45
CA LYS A 301 -17.52 -14.51 -19.24
C LYS A 301 -16.94 -15.01 -20.56
N ALA A 302 -16.07 -14.23 -21.20
CA ALA A 302 -15.50 -14.56 -22.52
C ALA A 302 -14.27 -15.47 -22.45
N ARG A 303 -13.39 -15.31 -21.44
CA ARG A 303 -12.14 -16.07 -21.35
C ARG A 303 -11.72 -16.38 -19.92
N PRO A 304 -11.01 -17.49 -19.69
CA PRO A 304 -10.59 -17.88 -18.35
C PRO A 304 -9.54 -16.93 -17.79
N PRO A 305 -9.43 -16.82 -16.45
CA PRO A 305 -8.34 -16.11 -15.81
C PRO A 305 -7.00 -16.71 -16.23
N ARG A 306 -5.98 -15.86 -16.37
CA ARG A 306 -4.66 -16.31 -16.83
C ARG A 306 -3.99 -17.14 -15.75
N LEU A 307 -3.80 -18.44 -16.01
CA LEU A 307 -3.18 -19.38 -15.06
C LEU A 307 -1.65 -19.45 -15.17
N GLY A 308 -1.05 -18.93 -16.27
CA GLY A 308 0.39 -19.02 -16.51
C GLY A 308 0.96 -17.95 -17.46
N LYS A 309 2.09 -18.24 -18.10
CA LYS A 309 2.79 -17.32 -19.01
C LYS A 309 1.97 -16.98 -20.26
N HIS A 310 1.30 -17.98 -20.83
CA HIS A 310 0.53 -17.84 -22.05
C HIS A 310 -0.89 -17.34 -21.77
N LYS A 311 -1.43 -16.55 -22.70
CA LYS A 311 -2.83 -16.09 -22.67
C LYS A 311 -3.71 -17.21 -23.23
N TYR A 312 -4.96 -17.29 -22.77
CA TYR A 312 -5.97 -18.11 -23.44
C TYR A 312 -6.12 -17.61 -24.87
N ALA A 313 -5.90 -18.50 -25.82
CA ALA A 313 -6.20 -18.29 -27.22
C ALA A 313 -7.38 -19.20 -27.54
N CYS A 314 -8.50 -18.60 -27.95
CA CYS A 314 -9.59 -19.31 -28.57
C CYS A 314 -9.10 -19.69 -29.98
N PHE A 315 -9.11 -20.98 -30.33
CA PHE A 315 -8.96 -21.37 -31.72
C PHE A 315 -10.32 -21.13 -32.38
N MET A 316 -10.44 -20.02 -33.10
CA MET A 316 -11.42 -19.84 -34.17
C MET A 316 -10.66 -19.87 -35.50
#